data_AF-A0A7X3NQM3-F1
#
_entry.id   AF-A0A7X3NQM3-F1
#
_cell.length_a   1.000
_cell.length_b   1.000
_cell.length_c   1.000
_cell.angle_alpha   90.00
_cell.angle_beta   90.00
_cell.angle_gamma   90.00
#
_symmetry.space_group_name_H-M   'P 1'
#
loop_
_entity.id
_entity.type
_entity.pdbx_description
1 polymer ?
#
loop_
_entity_poly.entity_id
_entity_poly.type
_entity_poly.pdbx_seq_one_letter_code
_entity_poly.pdbx_strand_id
1 'polypeptide(L)'
;MSKVIGIDLGTTNSCVAVLESGDAKVIENAEGNRTTPSIVGFTSDGERPVGQVAKRQAITNPQNTIFSIKRFMGRKFNEIGNDAERVPYELKADKDGNVAVNIEGKDYSSPEISAMVLRKMKETAEAYLGEEVTKAVITVPAYFNDSQRQATADAGKIAGLEVERIINEPTAASLAYGLQTEGDKKIAVYDLGGGTFDISILEIGDGVFEVKSTNGDTHLGGDDFDQSVIDWMAQEFLSSQGIDLRNDQMALQRLKEAAETAKCELSSTLQTDINLPFITVDASGPKHLNLTLTRAKLEQITDDLVQRSLEPCRQALADAE
;
A
#
# COMPACT_ATOMS: atom_id res chain seq x y z
N MET A 1 -1.35 31.26 -9.83
CA MET A 1 -1.77 30.52 -8.64
C MET A 1 -1.21 29.12 -8.81
N SER A 2 -0.47 28.60 -7.83
CA SER A 2 0.07 27.22 -7.91
C SER A 2 -1.10 26.24 -8.07
N LYS A 3 -1.02 25.32 -9.04
CA LYS A 3 -2.05 24.31 -9.25
C LYS A 3 -2.14 23.41 -8.02
N VAL A 4 -3.37 23.04 -7.65
CA VAL A 4 -3.62 22.02 -6.62
C VAL A 4 -3.57 20.65 -7.29
N ILE A 5 -2.72 19.76 -6.79
CA ILE A 5 -2.61 18.38 -7.29
C ILE A 5 -3.43 17.43 -6.42
N GLY A 6 -3.93 16.35 -7.01
CA GLY A 6 -4.54 15.24 -6.27
C GLY A 6 -3.55 14.10 -6.12
N ILE A 7 -3.26 13.69 -4.88
CA ILE A 7 -2.36 12.57 -4.61
C ILE A 7 -3.15 11.46 -3.92
N ASP A 8 -3.19 10.30 -4.57
CA ASP A 8 -3.52 9.06 -3.91
C ASP A 8 -2.26 8.51 -3.22
N LEU A 9 -2.22 8.56 -1.89
CA LEU A 9 -1.12 8.03 -1.09
C LEU A 9 -1.49 6.62 -0.62
N GLY A 10 -1.32 5.60 -1.46
CA GLY A 10 -1.68 4.23 -1.12
C GLY A 10 -0.62 3.47 -0.32
N THR A 11 -1.01 2.33 0.26
CA THR A 11 -0.13 1.46 1.05
C THR A 11 1.01 0.88 0.21
N THR A 12 0.68 0.39 -1.00
CA THR A 12 1.63 -0.27 -1.91
C THR A 12 2.08 0.65 -3.03
N ASN A 13 1.15 1.44 -3.59
CA ASN A 13 1.40 2.35 -4.70
C ASN A 13 0.78 3.71 -4.40
N SER A 14 1.39 4.76 -4.92
CA SER A 14 0.86 6.12 -4.93
C SER A 14 0.65 6.59 -6.37
N CYS A 15 -0.31 7.48 -6.56
CA CYS A 15 -0.67 8.05 -7.85
C CYS A 15 -0.87 9.56 -7.72
N VAL A 16 -0.51 10.33 -8.74
CA VAL A 16 -0.71 11.77 -8.78
C VAL A 16 -1.47 12.18 -10.03
N ALA A 17 -2.43 13.08 -9.86
CA ALA A 17 -3.25 13.63 -10.93
C ALA A 17 -3.36 15.14 -10.84
N VAL A 18 -3.59 15.78 -11.99
CA VAL A 18 -3.89 17.21 -12.14
C VAL A 18 -5.23 17.39 -12.83
N LEU A 19 -5.86 18.53 -12.60
CA LEU A 19 -7.03 18.95 -13.36
C LEU A 19 -6.58 19.80 -14.56
N GLU A 20 -6.91 19.37 -15.77
CA GLU A 20 -6.64 20.09 -17.02
C GLU A 20 -7.93 20.21 -17.83
N SER A 21 -8.35 21.44 -18.14
CA SER A 21 -9.55 21.73 -18.94
C SER A 21 -10.85 21.09 -18.41
N GLY A 22 -10.93 20.84 -17.10
CA GLY A 22 -12.08 20.18 -16.46
C GLY A 22 -11.93 18.66 -16.31
N ASP A 23 -10.94 18.05 -16.95
CA ASP A 23 -10.67 16.62 -16.88
C ASP A 23 -9.52 16.31 -15.92
N ALA A 24 -9.69 15.25 -15.13
CA ALA A 24 -8.61 14.73 -14.28
C ALA A 24 -7.64 13.89 -15.13
N LYS A 25 -6.34 14.23 -15.06
CA LYS A 25 -5.28 13.53 -15.79
C LYS A 25 -4.26 12.97 -14.81
N VAL A 26 -4.09 11.65 -14.85
CA VAL A 26 -3.01 10.94 -14.13
C VAL A 26 -1.67 11.19 -14.84
N ILE A 27 -0.65 11.51 -14.05
CA ILE A 27 0.68 11.86 -14.54
C ILE A 27 1.61 10.64 -14.46
N GLU A 28 2.44 10.47 -15.49
CA GLU A 28 3.51 9.47 -15.49
C GLU A 28 4.71 9.97 -14.69
N ASN A 29 5.27 9.11 -13.84
CA ASN A 29 6.52 9.39 -13.11
C ASN A 29 7.73 9.39 -14.06
N ALA A 30 8.91 9.75 -13.53
CA ALA A 30 10.16 9.77 -14.29
C ALA A 30 10.54 8.40 -14.90
N GLU A 31 9.99 7.31 -14.35
CA GLU A 31 10.18 5.95 -14.80
C GLU A 31 9.14 5.51 -15.85
N GLY A 32 8.22 6.39 -16.26
CA GLY A 32 7.19 6.14 -17.29
C GLY A 32 5.95 5.41 -16.79
N ASN A 33 5.76 5.30 -15.47
CA ASN A 33 4.62 4.60 -14.87
C ASN A 33 3.62 5.58 -14.30
N ARG A 34 2.32 5.26 -14.38
CA ARG A 34 1.23 6.08 -13.81
C ARG A 34 1.06 5.93 -12.31
N THR A 35 1.71 4.94 -11.72
CA THR A 35 1.78 4.73 -10.29
C THR A 35 3.23 4.58 -9.87
N THR A 36 3.53 4.95 -8.63
CA THR A 36 4.85 4.83 -8.02
C THR A 36 4.75 3.94 -6.79
N PRO A 37 5.59 2.91 -6.62
CA PRO A 37 5.61 2.14 -5.39
C PRO A 37 5.81 3.04 -4.16
N SER A 38 5.01 2.83 -3.11
CA SER A 38 5.11 3.54 -1.83
C SER A 38 6.26 2.97 -0.99
N ILE A 39 7.46 2.98 -1.58
CA ILE A 39 8.67 2.35 -1.03
C ILE A 39 9.78 3.39 -0.95
N VAL A 40 10.46 3.45 0.20
CA VAL A 40 11.57 4.34 0.47
C VAL A 40 12.78 3.51 0.86
N GLY A 41 13.89 3.69 0.16
CA GLY A 41 15.15 3.07 0.49
C GLY A 41 16.10 4.02 1.21
N PHE A 42 16.97 3.49 2.04
CA PHE A 42 18.10 4.21 2.63
C PHE A 42 19.39 3.47 2.27
N THR A 43 20.30 4.16 1.60
CA THR A 43 21.58 3.62 1.16
C THR A 43 22.71 4.13 2.04
N SER A 44 23.82 3.37 2.10
CA SER A 44 24.98 3.69 2.94
C SER A 44 25.71 4.97 2.54
N ASP A 45 25.55 5.43 1.30
CA ASP A 45 26.08 6.71 0.79
C ASP A 45 25.17 7.91 1.10
N GLY A 46 24.04 7.67 1.78
CA GLY A 46 23.11 8.71 2.22
C GLY A 46 22.01 9.06 1.22
N GLU A 47 21.96 8.40 0.06
CA GLU A 47 20.84 8.53 -0.87
C GLU A 47 19.55 7.94 -0.29
N ARG A 48 18.42 8.44 -0.79
CA ARG A 48 17.07 8.00 -0.40
C ARG A 48 16.22 7.73 -1.62
N PRO A 49 16.47 6.61 -2.34
CA PRO A 49 15.65 6.26 -3.49
C PRO A 49 14.19 6.07 -3.06
N VAL A 50 13.26 6.44 -3.93
CA VAL A 50 11.82 6.27 -3.74
C VAL A 50 11.23 5.58 -4.97
N GLY A 51 10.20 4.76 -4.77
CA GLY A 51 9.49 4.12 -5.88
C GLY A 51 10.24 2.92 -6.45
N GLN A 52 10.31 2.83 -7.77
CA GLN A 52 10.85 1.65 -8.45
C GLN A 52 12.32 1.39 -8.11
N VAL A 53 13.10 2.45 -7.91
CA VAL A 53 14.52 2.35 -7.53
C VAL A 53 14.65 1.72 -6.14
N ALA A 54 13.83 2.16 -5.18
CA ALA A 54 13.79 1.57 -3.85
C ALA A 54 13.31 0.12 -3.88
N LYS A 55 12.27 -0.19 -4.67
CA LYS A 55 11.74 -1.57 -4.84
C LYS A 55 12.84 -2.54 -5.29
N ARG A 56 13.68 -2.15 -6.26
CA ARG A 56 14.74 -3.01 -6.81
C ARG A 56 15.81 -3.40 -5.78
N GLN A 57 16.16 -2.50 -4.86
CA GLN A 57 17.18 -2.80 -3.86
C GLN A 57 16.66 -3.54 -2.62
N ALA A 58 15.34 -3.71 -2.48
CA ALA A 58 14.72 -4.32 -1.31
C ALA A 58 15.28 -5.73 -1.02
N ILE A 59 15.62 -6.49 -2.07
CA ILE A 59 16.19 -7.84 -1.96
C ILE A 59 17.52 -7.84 -1.22
N THR A 60 18.41 -6.90 -1.54
CA THR A 60 19.79 -6.84 -1.00
C THR A 60 19.91 -5.91 0.20
N ASN A 61 18.91 -5.08 0.46
CA ASN A 61 18.91 -4.11 1.56
C ASN A 61 17.53 -4.07 2.27
N PRO A 62 17.02 -5.21 2.79
CA PRO A 62 15.66 -5.31 3.29
C PRO A 62 15.42 -4.49 4.57
N GLN A 63 16.40 -4.43 5.48
CA GLN A 63 16.27 -3.72 6.76
C GLN A 63 16.20 -2.20 6.61
N ASN A 64 16.73 -1.66 5.51
CA ASN A 64 16.74 -0.22 5.21
C ASN A 64 15.83 0.13 4.02
N THR A 65 14.92 -0.76 3.63
CA THR A 65 13.94 -0.51 2.56
C THR A 65 12.52 -0.62 3.12
N ILE A 66 11.83 0.52 3.17
CA ILE A 66 10.59 0.72 3.92
C ILE A 66 9.42 0.73 2.96
N PHE A 67 8.46 -0.16 3.20
CA PHE A 67 7.23 -0.36 2.42
C PHE A 67 6.06 -0.59 3.37
N SER A 68 4.82 -0.46 2.90
CA SER A 68 3.60 -0.61 3.72
C SER A 68 3.51 0.30 4.95
N ILE A 69 4.28 1.40 4.96
CA ILE A 69 4.35 2.33 6.10
C ILE A 69 2.99 2.93 6.47
N LYS A 70 2.07 3.02 5.49
CA LYS A 70 0.70 3.52 5.70
C LYS A 70 -0.07 2.70 6.74
N ARG A 71 0.24 1.40 6.92
CA ARG A 71 -0.36 0.56 7.99
C ARG A 71 -0.01 1.08 9.39
N PHE A 72 1.13 1.75 9.54
CA PHE A 72 1.63 2.31 10.80
C PHE A 72 1.36 3.82 10.96
N MET A 73 0.68 4.44 10.00
CA MET A 73 0.37 5.87 10.03
C MET A 73 -0.49 6.20 11.25
N GLY A 74 -0.08 7.17 12.08
CA GLY A 74 -0.85 7.67 13.22
C GLY A 74 -1.13 6.68 14.36
N ARG A 75 -0.43 5.53 14.42
CA ARG A 75 -0.62 4.48 15.43
C ARG A 75 0.36 4.54 16.59
N LYS A 76 -0.03 3.98 17.73
CA LYS A 76 0.88 3.70 18.84
C LYS A 76 1.59 2.36 18.64
N PHE A 77 2.83 2.27 19.10
CA PHE A 77 3.63 1.06 18.95
C PHE A 77 3.04 -0.15 19.69
N ASN A 78 2.30 0.06 20.78
CA ASN A 78 1.62 -1.02 21.50
C ASN A 78 0.32 -1.50 20.83
N GLU A 79 -0.15 -0.84 19.76
CA GLU A 79 -1.39 -1.18 19.06
C GLU A 79 -1.16 -2.01 17.79
N ILE A 80 0.09 -2.12 17.30
CA ILE A 80 0.38 -2.78 16.01
C ILE A 80 0.40 -4.31 16.10
N GLY A 81 0.46 -4.88 17.31
CA GLY A 81 0.48 -6.33 17.52
C GLY A 81 1.52 -7.03 16.64
N ASN A 82 1.07 -8.03 15.88
CA ASN A 82 1.94 -8.84 15.01
C ASN A 82 2.30 -8.15 13.69
N ASP A 83 1.79 -6.94 13.38
CA ASP A 83 2.15 -6.25 12.15
C ASP A 83 3.64 -5.91 12.09
N ALA A 84 4.30 -5.79 13.25
CA ALA A 84 5.75 -5.60 13.32
C ALA A 84 6.55 -6.79 12.75
N GLU A 85 6.02 -8.01 12.84
CA GLU A 85 6.69 -9.22 12.33
C GLU A 85 6.60 -9.35 10.81
N ARG A 86 5.73 -8.55 10.17
CA ARG A 86 5.47 -8.61 8.72
C ARG A 86 6.52 -7.86 7.91
N VAL A 87 7.30 -7.01 8.55
CA VAL A 87 8.26 -6.12 7.90
C VAL A 87 9.69 -6.46 8.33
N PRO A 88 10.67 -6.39 7.42
CA PRO A 88 12.06 -6.72 7.72
C PRO A 88 12.83 -5.59 8.43
N TYR A 89 12.26 -4.39 8.46
CA TYR A 89 12.87 -3.20 9.04
C TYR A 89 12.47 -3.02 10.50
N GLU A 90 13.33 -2.36 11.28
CA GLU A 90 13.11 -2.21 12.72
C GLU A 90 12.04 -1.14 13.00
N LEU A 91 10.98 -1.55 13.71
CA LEU A 91 9.99 -0.66 14.28
C LEU A 91 10.22 -0.49 15.77
N LYS A 92 9.98 0.72 16.28
CA LYS A 92 10.00 1.00 17.72
C LYS A 92 9.05 2.11 18.11
N ALA A 93 8.89 2.29 19.42
CA ALA A 93 8.18 3.43 19.99
C ALA A 93 9.07 4.68 19.97
N ASP A 94 8.55 5.80 19.46
CA ASP A 94 9.15 7.11 19.68
C ASP A 94 8.93 7.61 21.12
N LYS A 95 9.41 8.82 21.42
CA LYS A 95 9.27 9.47 22.73
C LYS A 95 7.81 9.63 23.19
N ASP A 96 6.86 9.67 22.26
CA ASP A 96 5.43 9.86 22.50
C ASP A 96 4.66 8.53 22.36
N GLY A 97 5.36 7.41 22.19
CA GLY A 97 4.81 6.06 22.04
C GLY A 97 4.26 5.75 20.64
N ASN A 98 4.45 6.62 19.65
CA ASN A 98 4.04 6.36 18.27
C ASN A 98 5.00 5.38 17.59
N VAL A 99 4.54 4.76 16.51
CA VAL A 99 5.40 3.93 15.66
C VAL A 99 6.43 4.81 14.95
N ALA A 100 7.70 4.43 15.07
CA ALA A 100 8.81 4.96 14.31
C ALA A 100 9.63 3.82 13.71
N VAL A 101 10.24 4.09 12.56
CA VAL A 101 11.20 3.22 11.89
C VAL A 101 12.60 3.61 12.33
N ASN A 102 13.41 2.65 12.79
CA ASN A 102 14.83 2.88 13.05
C ASN A 102 15.65 2.51 11.81
N ILE A 103 16.45 3.47 11.33
CA ILE A 103 17.41 3.29 10.25
C ILE A 103 18.77 3.69 10.79
N GLU A 104 19.63 2.69 11.01
CA GLU A 104 21.03 2.90 11.45
C GLU A 104 21.15 3.83 12.68
N GLY A 105 20.26 3.64 13.67
CA GLY A 105 20.27 4.43 14.91
C GLY A 105 19.54 5.78 14.82
N LYS A 106 18.96 6.12 13.66
CA LYS A 106 18.11 7.30 13.49
C LYS A 106 16.64 6.91 13.35
N ASP A 107 15.78 7.70 13.99
CA ASP A 107 14.35 7.45 14.03
C ASP A 107 13.62 8.31 13.02
N TYR A 108 12.73 7.66 12.27
CA TYR A 108 11.85 8.29 11.32
C TYR A 108 10.42 7.92 11.67
N SER A 109 9.59 8.92 11.87
CA SER A 109 8.15 8.74 12.04
C SER A 109 7.49 8.27 10.74
N SER A 110 6.34 7.59 10.84
CA SER A 110 5.54 7.20 9.67
C SER A 110 5.23 8.39 8.73
N PRO A 111 4.86 9.60 9.25
CA PRO A 111 4.74 10.81 8.41
C PRO A 111 6.01 11.21 7.66
N GLU A 112 7.19 11.11 8.27
CA GLU A 112 8.46 11.47 7.59
C GLU A 112 8.79 10.53 6.44
N ILE A 113 8.51 9.22 6.60
CA ILE A 113 8.69 8.24 5.53
C ILE A 113 7.68 8.52 4.40
N SER A 114 6.38 8.69 4.72
CA SER A 114 5.36 9.01 3.71
C SER A 114 5.61 10.35 3.02
N ALA A 115 6.19 11.33 3.71
CA ALA A 115 6.59 12.60 3.11
C ALA A 115 7.66 12.43 2.02
N MET A 116 8.49 11.38 2.06
CA MET A 116 9.43 11.08 0.97
C MET A 116 8.69 10.60 -0.29
N VAL A 117 7.64 9.80 -0.11
CA VAL A 117 6.74 9.38 -1.22
C VAL A 117 5.98 10.58 -1.78
N LEU A 118 5.40 11.42 -0.91
CA LEU A 118 4.69 12.63 -1.31
C LEU A 118 5.60 13.63 -2.04
N ARG A 119 6.87 13.77 -1.64
CA ARG A 119 7.85 14.59 -2.38
C ARG A 119 8.09 14.06 -3.78
N LYS A 120 8.23 12.75 -3.98
CA LYS A 120 8.32 12.15 -5.33
C LYS A 120 7.07 12.42 -6.16
N MET A 121 5.88 12.45 -5.55
CA MET A 121 4.61 12.77 -6.24
C MET A 121 4.55 14.25 -6.64
N LYS A 122 4.98 15.14 -5.74
CA LYS A 122 5.15 16.57 -6.01
C LYS A 122 6.14 16.79 -7.16
N GLU A 123 7.34 16.23 -7.08
CA GLU A 123 8.38 16.33 -8.13
C GLU A 123 7.87 15.83 -9.49
N THR A 124 7.08 14.76 -9.49
CA THR A 124 6.46 14.22 -10.71
C THR A 124 5.48 15.23 -11.32
N ALA A 125 4.64 15.86 -10.51
CA ALA A 125 3.72 16.88 -10.98
C ALA A 125 4.44 18.16 -11.45
N GLU A 126 5.48 18.60 -10.73
CA GLU A 126 6.30 19.76 -11.10
C GLU A 126 7.02 19.55 -12.44
N ALA A 127 7.60 18.37 -12.65
CA ALA A 127 8.26 18.02 -13.90
C ALA A 127 7.28 18.03 -15.09
N TYR A 128 6.04 17.59 -14.88
CA TYR A 128 4.99 17.61 -15.89
C TYR A 128 4.45 19.02 -16.17
N LEU A 129 4.23 19.82 -15.13
CA LEU A 129 3.63 21.15 -15.23
C LEU A 129 4.63 22.25 -15.63
N GLY A 130 5.93 22.04 -15.36
CA GLY A 130 6.97 23.05 -15.58
C GLY A 130 6.95 24.22 -14.58
N GLU A 131 6.27 24.06 -13.44
CA GLU A 131 6.17 25.07 -12.37
C GLU A 131 6.14 24.42 -10.98
N GLU A 132 6.38 25.21 -9.94
CA GLU A 132 6.38 24.76 -8.54
C GLU A 132 4.96 24.41 -8.05
N VAL A 133 4.84 23.26 -7.37
CA VAL A 133 3.60 22.79 -6.77
C VAL A 133 3.68 22.92 -5.25
N THR A 134 2.76 23.69 -4.68
CA THR A 134 2.74 23.99 -3.24
C THR A 134 1.49 23.50 -2.53
N LYS A 135 0.45 23.07 -3.26
CA LYS A 135 -0.86 22.70 -2.70
C LYS A 135 -1.29 21.33 -3.17
N ALA A 136 -1.89 20.54 -2.29
CA ALA A 136 -2.40 19.22 -2.63
C ALA A 136 -3.69 18.85 -1.90
N VAL A 137 -4.48 17.98 -2.54
CA VAL A 137 -5.49 17.14 -1.90
C VAL A 137 -4.89 15.74 -1.76
N ILE A 138 -4.95 15.15 -0.56
CA ILE A 138 -4.34 13.84 -0.27
C ILE A 138 -5.43 12.87 0.20
N THR A 139 -5.41 11.64 -0.34
CA THR A 139 -6.36 10.58 0.03
C THR A 139 -6.01 9.91 1.36
N VAL A 140 -7.04 9.40 2.04
CA VAL A 140 -6.94 8.46 3.17
C VAL A 140 -8.08 7.44 3.11
N PRO A 141 -7.92 6.26 3.72
CA PRO A 141 -9.02 5.30 3.89
C PRO A 141 -10.20 5.95 4.60
N ALA A 142 -11.42 5.54 4.27
CA ALA A 142 -12.62 6.13 4.88
C ALA A 142 -12.64 5.89 6.40
N TYR A 143 -12.17 4.71 6.82
CA TYR A 143 -12.13 4.29 8.22
C TYR A 143 -10.94 4.82 9.03
N PHE A 144 -10.08 5.67 8.45
CA PHE A 144 -9.02 6.33 9.22
C PHE A 144 -9.59 7.23 10.31
N ASN A 145 -9.07 7.07 11.53
CA ASN A 145 -9.41 7.90 12.66
C ASN A 145 -8.69 9.27 12.62
N ASP A 146 -8.97 10.12 13.61
CA ASP A 146 -8.40 11.48 13.68
C ASP A 146 -6.86 11.51 13.73
N SER A 147 -6.22 10.58 14.47
CA SER A 147 -4.75 10.56 14.57
C SER A 147 -4.10 10.17 13.25
N GLN A 148 -4.69 9.22 12.53
CA GLN A 148 -4.21 8.78 11.22
C GLN A 148 -4.40 9.85 10.16
N ARG A 149 -5.55 10.53 10.15
CA ARG A 149 -5.81 11.68 9.26
C ARG A 149 -4.84 12.83 9.50
N GLN A 150 -4.61 13.16 10.77
CA GLN A 150 -3.67 14.21 11.15
C GLN A 150 -2.24 13.86 10.74
N ALA A 151 -1.81 12.61 10.98
CA ALA A 151 -0.50 12.12 10.60
C ALA A 151 -0.27 12.17 9.07
N THR A 152 -1.29 11.83 8.25
CA THR A 152 -1.22 12.00 6.79
C THR A 152 -1.13 13.46 6.38
N ALA A 153 -1.92 14.35 7.01
CA ALA A 153 -1.83 15.78 6.73
C ALA A 153 -0.44 16.35 7.08
N ASP A 154 0.16 15.89 8.17
CA ASP A 154 1.51 16.30 8.57
C ASP A 154 2.57 15.73 7.62
N ALA A 155 2.40 14.53 7.08
CA ALA A 155 3.25 14.01 6.00
C ALA A 155 3.23 14.95 4.78
N GLY A 156 2.07 15.48 4.40
CA GLY A 156 1.93 16.51 3.35
C GLY A 156 2.72 17.78 3.67
N LYS A 157 2.59 18.31 4.89
CA LYS A 157 3.33 19.49 5.33
C LYS A 157 4.85 19.26 5.30
N ILE A 158 5.32 18.12 5.81
CA ILE A 158 6.75 17.73 5.79
C ILE A 158 7.26 17.61 4.34
N ALA A 159 6.41 17.20 3.41
CA ALA A 159 6.73 17.15 1.98
C ALA A 159 6.74 18.53 1.29
N GLY A 160 6.44 19.62 2.00
CA GLY A 160 6.35 20.97 1.44
C GLY A 160 5.06 21.21 0.64
N LEU A 161 3.96 20.56 1.04
CA LEU A 161 2.62 20.75 0.50
C LEU A 161 1.69 21.36 1.55
N GLU A 162 1.00 22.42 1.18
CA GLU A 162 -0.20 22.89 1.85
C GLU A 162 -1.35 21.92 1.53
N VAL A 163 -1.79 21.19 2.53
CA VAL A 163 -2.86 20.18 2.39
C VAL A 163 -4.22 20.89 2.43
N GLU A 164 -4.76 21.19 1.25
CA GLU A 164 -6.05 21.87 1.08
C GLU A 164 -7.22 21.00 1.59
N ARG A 165 -7.10 19.68 1.41
CA ARG A 165 -8.09 18.71 1.88
C ARG A 165 -7.48 17.34 2.06
N ILE A 166 -7.91 16.68 3.13
CA ILE A 166 -7.83 15.22 3.25
C ILE A 166 -9.18 14.67 2.78
N ILE A 167 -9.16 13.81 1.77
CA ILE A 167 -10.38 13.21 1.18
C ILE A 167 -10.38 11.70 1.42
N ASN A 168 -11.56 11.13 1.65
CA ASN A 168 -11.70 9.68 1.74
C ASN A 168 -11.53 9.05 0.35
N GLU A 169 -10.77 7.96 0.28
CA GLU A 169 -10.53 7.16 -0.94
C GLU A 169 -11.83 6.80 -1.68
N PRO A 170 -12.85 6.19 -1.05
CA PRO A 170 -14.08 5.85 -1.77
C PRO A 170 -14.87 7.10 -2.21
N THR A 171 -14.76 8.22 -1.50
CA THR A 171 -15.35 9.49 -1.96
C THR A 171 -14.62 10.02 -3.20
N ALA A 172 -13.28 9.98 -3.22
CA ALA A 172 -12.49 10.37 -4.39
C ALA A 172 -12.82 9.48 -5.61
N ALA A 173 -12.95 8.16 -5.39
CA ALA A 173 -13.38 7.22 -6.42
C ALA A 173 -14.79 7.53 -6.94
N SER A 174 -15.73 7.86 -6.04
CA SER A 174 -17.09 8.26 -6.43
C SER A 174 -17.12 9.57 -7.23
N LEU A 175 -16.25 10.54 -6.94
CA LEU A 175 -16.12 11.76 -7.72
C LEU A 175 -15.61 11.44 -9.13
N ALA A 176 -14.59 10.58 -9.25
CA ALA A 176 -14.08 10.13 -10.54
C ALA A 176 -15.14 9.41 -11.38
N TYR A 177 -15.99 8.59 -10.75
CA TYR A 177 -17.13 7.92 -11.41
C TYR A 177 -18.27 8.89 -11.77
N GLY A 178 -18.65 9.76 -10.83
CA GLY A 178 -19.82 10.62 -10.92
C GLY A 178 -19.66 11.81 -11.87
N LEU A 179 -18.43 12.25 -12.15
CA LEU A 179 -18.15 13.35 -13.10
C LEU A 179 -18.78 13.16 -14.49
N GLN A 180 -19.03 11.91 -14.91
CA GLN A 180 -19.57 11.59 -16.24
C GLN A 180 -21.00 11.03 -16.20
N THR A 181 -21.64 11.02 -15.04
CA THR A 181 -22.87 10.26 -14.82
C THR A 181 -24.08 11.17 -14.63
N GLU A 182 -25.14 10.97 -15.43
CA GLU A 182 -26.41 11.66 -15.27
C GLU A 182 -27.39 10.90 -14.35
N GLY A 183 -28.19 11.66 -13.59
CA GLY A 183 -29.29 11.17 -12.76
C GLY A 183 -28.90 10.69 -11.36
N ASP A 184 -29.90 10.54 -10.51
CA ASP A 184 -29.73 10.06 -9.13
C ASP A 184 -29.38 8.57 -9.11
N LYS A 185 -28.27 8.22 -8.47
CA LYS A 185 -27.78 6.85 -8.35
C LYS A 185 -27.34 6.54 -6.93
N LYS A 186 -27.69 5.34 -6.46
CA LYS A 186 -27.09 4.72 -5.29
C LYS A 186 -25.99 3.77 -5.74
N ILE A 187 -24.76 3.96 -5.26
CA ILE A 187 -23.60 3.16 -5.61
C ILE A 187 -22.96 2.54 -4.36
N ALA A 188 -22.24 1.44 -4.57
CA ALA A 188 -21.37 0.84 -3.58
C ALA A 188 -19.93 0.89 -4.10
N VAL A 189 -19.02 1.48 -3.32
CA VAL A 189 -17.59 1.49 -3.61
C VAL A 189 -16.92 0.46 -2.72
N TYR A 190 -16.54 -0.67 -3.30
CA TYR A 190 -15.73 -1.72 -2.68
C TYR A 190 -14.26 -1.47 -3.03
N ASP A 191 -13.46 -1.07 -2.05
CA ASP A 191 -12.04 -0.73 -2.23
C ASP A 191 -11.18 -1.68 -1.39
N LEU A 192 -10.54 -2.66 -2.04
CA LEU A 192 -9.62 -3.60 -1.42
C LEU A 192 -8.20 -3.33 -1.93
N GLY A 193 -7.46 -2.52 -1.18
CA GLY A 193 -6.12 -2.09 -1.53
C GLY A 193 -5.03 -3.02 -1.01
N GLY A 194 -3.81 -2.50 -0.93
CA GLY A 194 -2.63 -3.24 -0.45
C GLY A 194 -2.64 -3.57 1.03
N GLY A 195 -3.33 -2.80 1.87
CA GLY A 195 -3.36 -3.07 3.32
C GLY A 195 -4.62 -2.64 4.04
N THR A 196 -5.61 -2.11 3.31
CA THR A 196 -6.89 -1.64 3.86
C THR A 196 -8.02 -2.06 2.93
N PHE A 197 -9.17 -2.31 3.54
CA PHE A 197 -10.43 -2.58 2.88
C PHE A 197 -11.47 -1.57 3.36
N ASP A 198 -12.14 -0.89 2.43
CA ASP A 198 -13.27 -0.01 2.70
C ASP A 198 -14.47 -0.39 1.81
N ILE A 199 -15.67 -0.28 2.37
CA ILE A 199 -16.94 -0.33 1.64
C ILE A 199 -17.76 0.91 2.01
N SER A 200 -18.18 1.68 1.01
CA SER A 200 -19.03 2.85 1.20
C SER A 200 -20.25 2.79 0.30
N ILE A 201 -21.42 3.08 0.87
CA ILE A 201 -22.66 3.25 0.11
C ILE A 201 -22.90 4.74 -0.05
N LEU A 202 -23.02 5.19 -1.30
CA LEU A 202 -23.17 6.61 -1.63
C LEU A 202 -24.41 6.84 -2.50
N GLU A 203 -25.04 7.99 -2.29
CA GLU A 203 -26.04 8.55 -3.20
C GLU A 203 -25.40 9.72 -3.96
N ILE A 204 -25.51 9.68 -5.28
CA ILE A 204 -24.99 10.68 -6.22
C ILE A 204 -26.18 11.25 -6.95
N GLY A 205 -26.40 12.56 -6.89
CA GLY A 205 -27.51 13.23 -7.54
C GLY A 205 -27.32 14.75 -7.56
N ASP A 206 -27.67 15.42 -8.65
CA ASP A 206 -27.58 16.88 -8.80
C ASP A 206 -26.23 17.51 -8.39
N GLY A 207 -25.12 16.80 -8.61
CA GLY A 207 -23.77 17.23 -8.21
C GLY A 207 -23.48 17.11 -6.71
N VAL A 208 -24.39 16.54 -5.94
CA VAL A 208 -24.25 16.20 -4.52
C VAL A 208 -23.79 14.75 -4.39
N PHE A 209 -22.82 14.53 -3.51
CA PHE A 209 -22.31 13.22 -3.14
C PHE A 209 -22.55 13.04 -1.64
N GLU A 210 -23.47 12.14 -1.29
CA GLU A 210 -23.79 11.84 0.10
C GLU A 210 -23.32 10.43 0.44
N VAL A 211 -22.48 10.31 1.47
CA VAL A 211 -22.11 9.00 2.04
C VAL A 211 -23.24 8.58 2.98
N LYS A 212 -23.94 7.49 2.63
CA LYS A 212 -25.03 6.93 3.45
C LYS A 212 -24.48 6.08 4.59
N SER A 213 -23.48 5.26 4.28
CA SER A 213 -22.79 4.42 5.25
C SER A 213 -21.37 4.13 4.79
N THR A 214 -20.50 3.79 5.74
CA THR A 214 -19.14 3.34 5.48
C THR A 214 -18.73 2.30 6.52
N ASN A 215 -18.04 1.27 6.09
CA ASN A 215 -17.49 0.21 6.94
C ASN A 215 -16.20 -0.33 6.30
N GLY A 216 -15.43 -1.15 7.00
CA GLY A 216 -14.16 -1.63 6.47
C GLY A 216 -13.28 -2.36 7.48
N ASP A 217 -12.07 -2.70 7.05
CA ASP A 217 -11.01 -3.27 7.88
C ASP A 217 -9.66 -2.60 7.50
N THR A 218 -9.08 -1.86 8.47
CA THR A 218 -7.81 -1.14 8.28
C THR A 218 -6.57 -2.05 8.26
N HIS A 219 -6.75 -3.37 8.38
CA HIS A 219 -5.69 -4.39 8.36
C HIS A 219 -6.05 -5.59 7.45
N LEU A 220 -6.81 -5.33 6.39
CA LEU A 220 -7.13 -6.32 5.38
C LEU A 220 -6.76 -5.76 4.00
N GLY A 221 -5.84 -6.40 3.30
CA GLY A 221 -5.47 -6.02 1.94
C GLY A 221 -4.49 -6.98 1.28
N GLY A 222 -3.97 -6.59 0.13
CA GLY A 222 -3.03 -7.39 -0.67
C GLY A 222 -1.83 -7.97 0.10
N ASP A 223 -1.32 -7.28 1.12
CA ASP A 223 -0.23 -7.74 1.99
C ASP A 223 -0.63 -9.00 2.80
N ASP A 224 -1.91 -9.19 3.11
CA ASP A 224 -2.45 -10.39 3.79
C ASP A 224 -2.56 -11.58 2.83
N PHE A 225 -2.94 -11.31 1.59
CA PHE A 225 -2.95 -12.32 0.53
C PHE A 225 -1.52 -12.78 0.21
N ASP A 226 -0.58 -11.84 0.12
CA ASP A 226 0.85 -12.15 -0.09
C ASP A 226 1.41 -12.99 1.06
N GLN A 227 1.08 -12.62 2.30
CA GLN A 227 1.48 -13.40 3.49
C GLN A 227 0.98 -14.85 3.42
N SER A 228 -0.27 -15.07 3.01
CA SER A 228 -0.83 -16.42 2.86
C SER A 228 -0.08 -17.26 1.83
N VAL A 229 0.36 -16.65 0.72
CA VAL A 229 1.18 -17.31 -0.30
C VAL A 229 2.60 -17.57 0.20
N ILE A 230 3.21 -16.63 0.93
CA ILE A 230 4.53 -16.79 1.56
C ILE A 230 4.53 -17.97 2.53
N ASP A 231 3.53 -18.03 3.42
CA ASP A 231 3.42 -19.10 4.41
C ASP A 231 3.22 -20.46 3.75
N TRP A 232 2.41 -20.53 2.69
CA TRP A 232 2.29 -21.74 1.89
C TRP A 232 3.64 -22.15 1.27
N MET A 233 4.35 -21.24 0.59
CA MET A 233 5.66 -21.55 -0.02
C MET A 233 6.69 -21.99 1.02
N ALA A 234 6.77 -21.30 2.16
CA ALA A 234 7.68 -21.64 3.24
C ALA A 234 7.36 -23.01 3.84
N GLN A 235 6.08 -23.33 4.02
CA GLN A 235 5.64 -24.63 4.52
C GLN A 235 5.94 -25.77 3.55
N GLU A 236 5.72 -25.59 2.24
CA GLU A 236 6.09 -26.58 1.21
C GLU A 236 7.60 -26.83 1.18
N PHE A 237 8.39 -25.76 1.28
CA PHE A 237 9.86 -25.86 1.31
C PHE A 237 10.36 -26.52 2.59
N LEU A 238 9.81 -26.17 3.76
CA LEU A 238 10.12 -26.81 5.03
C LEU A 238 9.78 -28.30 5.00
N SER A 239 8.63 -28.66 4.45
CA SER A 239 8.18 -30.05 4.37
C SER A 239 9.06 -30.89 3.43
N SER A 240 9.59 -30.29 2.37
CA SER A 240 10.41 -30.99 1.36
C SER A 240 11.92 -30.97 1.64
N GLN A 241 12.45 -29.91 2.26
CA GLN A 241 13.88 -29.70 2.49
C GLN A 241 14.27 -29.67 3.98
N GLY A 242 13.32 -29.59 4.91
CA GLY A 242 13.59 -29.48 6.34
C GLY A 242 14.17 -28.13 6.79
N ILE A 243 14.10 -27.11 5.93
CA ILE A 243 14.64 -25.77 6.19
C ILE A 243 13.51 -24.76 6.19
N ASP A 244 13.41 -23.96 7.24
CA ASP A 244 12.42 -22.88 7.31
C ASP A 244 13.03 -21.58 6.77
N LEU A 245 12.61 -21.20 5.56
CA LEU A 245 13.09 -20.00 4.87
C LEU A 245 12.68 -18.70 5.57
N ARG A 246 11.72 -18.72 6.50
CA ARG A 246 11.30 -17.52 7.25
C ARG A 246 12.38 -17.03 8.20
N ASN A 247 13.33 -17.90 8.57
CA ASN A 247 14.47 -17.55 9.43
C ASN A 247 15.63 -16.88 8.67
N ASP A 248 15.59 -16.87 7.33
CA ASP A 248 16.59 -16.22 6.49
C ASP A 248 15.96 -14.96 5.87
N GLN A 249 16.43 -13.78 6.27
CA GLN A 249 15.87 -12.49 5.84
C GLN A 249 15.95 -12.29 4.32
N MET A 250 17.04 -12.75 3.69
CA MET A 250 17.21 -12.60 2.24
C MET A 250 16.29 -13.57 1.50
N ALA A 251 16.16 -14.80 1.99
CA ALA A 251 15.22 -15.77 1.43
C ALA A 251 13.77 -15.29 1.58
N LEU A 252 13.38 -14.81 2.77
CA LEU A 252 12.05 -14.29 3.05
C LEU A 252 11.70 -13.11 2.15
N GLN A 253 12.64 -12.19 1.89
CA GLN A 253 12.39 -11.07 0.99
C GLN A 253 12.16 -11.54 -0.46
N ARG A 254 12.88 -12.57 -0.92
CA ARG A 254 12.67 -13.18 -2.24
C ARG A 254 11.34 -13.93 -2.32
N LEU A 255 10.90 -14.57 -1.22
CA LEU A 255 9.57 -15.17 -1.14
C LEU A 255 8.48 -14.09 -1.25
N LYS A 256 8.64 -12.93 -0.58
CA LYS A 256 7.68 -11.81 -0.65
C LYS A 256 7.45 -11.34 -2.08
N GLU A 257 8.52 -11.10 -2.83
CA GLU A 257 8.42 -10.65 -4.23
C GLU A 257 7.81 -11.71 -5.15
N ALA A 258 8.19 -12.97 -4.97
CA ALA A 258 7.64 -14.08 -5.73
C ALA A 258 6.15 -14.32 -5.42
N ALA A 259 5.74 -14.17 -4.17
CA ALA A 259 4.35 -14.28 -3.73
C ALA A 259 3.47 -13.22 -4.38
N GLU A 260 3.88 -11.94 -4.31
CA GLU A 260 3.16 -10.82 -4.92
C GLU A 260 2.98 -11.05 -6.43
N THR A 261 4.07 -11.44 -7.11
CA THR A 261 4.08 -11.72 -8.54
C THR A 261 3.12 -12.87 -8.88
N ALA A 262 3.23 -14.01 -8.19
CA ALA A 262 2.40 -15.18 -8.43
C ALA A 262 0.90 -14.90 -8.19
N LYS A 263 0.57 -14.19 -7.11
CA LYS A 263 -0.79 -13.74 -6.79
C LYS A 263 -1.36 -12.89 -7.95
N CYS A 264 -0.59 -11.94 -8.45
CA CYS A 264 -1.02 -11.05 -9.53
C CYS A 264 -1.21 -11.80 -10.84
N GLU A 265 -0.29 -12.70 -11.21
CA GLU A 265 -0.40 -13.50 -12.44
C GLU A 265 -1.67 -14.37 -12.44
N LEU A 266 -2.00 -15.01 -11.31
CA LEU A 266 -3.18 -15.87 -11.14
C LEU A 266 -4.52 -15.13 -11.25
N SER A 267 -4.52 -13.80 -11.23
CA SER A 267 -5.71 -13.01 -11.56
C SER A 267 -6.11 -13.14 -13.04
N SER A 268 -5.18 -13.58 -13.91
CA SER A 268 -5.42 -13.77 -15.35
C SER A 268 -5.16 -15.21 -15.82
N THR A 269 -4.36 -15.98 -15.09
CA THR A 269 -4.01 -17.37 -15.44
C THR A 269 -4.58 -18.37 -14.42
N LEU A 270 -4.61 -19.66 -14.78
CA LEU A 270 -5.08 -20.74 -13.88
C LEU A 270 -3.97 -21.32 -13.01
N GLN A 271 -2.71 -21.13 -13.40
CA GLN A 271 -1.54 -21.58 -12.66
C GLN A 271 -0.33 -20.70 -13.01
N THR A 272 0.65 -20.67 -12.11
CA THR A 272 1.96 -20.04 -12.32
C THR A 272 3.06 -20.86 -11.65
N ASP A 273 4.27 -20.79 -12.19
CA ASP A 273 5.46 -21.46 -11.66
C ASP A 273 6.34 -20.46 -10.90
N ILE A 274 6.62 -20.79 -9.65
CA ILE A 274 7.49 -20.02 -8.76
C ILE A 274 8.85 -20.71 -8.72
N ASN A 275 9.86 -20.06 -9.33
CA ASN A 275 11.22 -20.57 -9.40
C ASN A 275 12.20 -19.58 -8.75
N LEU A 276 12.74 -19.96 -7.59
CA LEU A 276 13.75 -19.21 -6.85
C LEU A 276 15.03 -20.03 -6.75
N PRO A 277 15.98 -19.84 -7.68
CA PRO A 277 17.24 -20.55 -7.63
C PRO A 277 18.15 -20.00 -6.53
N PHE A 278 18.98 -20.85 -5.92
CA PHE A 278 19.90 -20.46 -4.85
C PHE A 278 19.17 -19.72 -3.72
N ILE A 279 18.00 -20.21 -3.31
CA ILE A 279 17.17 -19.55 -2.29
C ILE A 279 17.82 -19.62 -0.90
N THR A 280 18.56 -20.70 -0.63
CA THR A 280 19.35 -20.87 0.59
C THR A 280 20.48 -21.89 0.34
N VAL A 281 21.30 -22.16 1.35
CA VAL A 281 22.40 -23.13 1.31
C VAL A 281 22.37 -23.99 2.59
N ASP A 282 22.60 -25.29 2.45
CA ASP A 282 22.83 -26.20 3.58
C ASP A 282 24.14 -26.97 3.42
N ALA A 283 24.39 -27.94 4.31
CA ALA A 283 25.58 -28.79 4.26
C ALA A 283 25.72 -29.62 2.96
N SER A 284 24.62 -29.85 2.24
CA SER A 284 24.59 -30.56 0.95
C SER A 284 24.79 -29.63 -0.25
N GLY A 285 24.78 -28.31 -0.04
CA GLY A 285 25.03 -27.31 -1.07
C GLY A 285 23.84 -26.36 -1.27
N PRO A 286 23.81 -25.62 -2.40
CA PRO A 286 22.75 -24.67 -2.68
C PRO A 286 21.40 -25.36 -2.89
N LYS A 287 20.33 -24.71 -2.44
CA LYS A 287 18.94 -25.15 -2.61
C LYS A 287 18.16 -24.22 -3.51
N HIS A 288 17.13 -24.76 -4.15
CA HIS A 288 16.25 -24.04 -5.06
C HIS A 288 14.80 -24.32 -4.64
N LEU A 289 13.94 -23.30 -4.74
CA LEU A 289 12.50 -23.48 -4.58
C LEU A 289 11.86 -23.51 -5.98
N ASN A 290 11.16 -24.60 -6.28
CA ASN A 290 10.40 -24.78 -7.51
C ASN A 290 9.01 -25.28 -7.13
N LEU A 291 8.01 -24.41 -7.21
CA LEU A 291 6.62 -24.72 -6.86
C LEU A 291 5.70 -24.29 -8.02
N THR A 292 4.60 -24.99 -8.20
CA THR A 292 3.51 -24.54 -9.08
C THR A 292 2.33 -24.15 -8.20
N LEU A 293 1.90 -22.89 -8.29
CA LEU A 293 0.72 -22.40 -7.58
C LEU A 293 -0.46 -22.34 -8.57
N THR A 294 -1.57 -22.99 -8.23
CA THR A 294 -2.81 -22.92 -9.01
C THR A 294 -3.75 -21.86 -8.44
N ARG A 295 -4.63 -21.30 -9.28
CA ARG A 295 -5.67 -20.36 -8.84
C ARG A 295 -6.56 -20.97 -7.76
N ALA A 296 -6.95 -22.23 -7.93
CA ALA A 296 -7.76 -22.96 -6.94
C ALA A 296 -7.04 -23.05 -5.58
N LYS A 297 -5.71 -23.25 -5.57
CA LYS A 297 -4.92 -23.24 -4.33
C LYS A 297 -4.84 -21.85 -3.71
N LEU A 298 -4.65 -20.80 -4.53
CA LEU A 298 -4.67 -19.41 -4.06
C LEU A 298 -6.01 -19.04 -3.42
N GLU A 299 -7.13 -19.38 -4.08
CA GLU A 299 -8.49 -19.17 -3.56
C GLU A 299 -8.68 -19.93 -2.25
N GLN A 300 -8.20 -21.17 -2.16
CA GLN A 300 -8.29 -21.97 -0.93
C GLN A 300 -7.54 -21.34 0.25
N ILE A 301 -6.32 -20.85 0.04
CA ILE A 301 -5.48 -20.32 1.13
C ILE A 301 -5.81 -18.85 1.50
N THR A 302 -6.69 -18.19 0.74
CA THR A 302 -7.10 -16.80 1.00
C THR A 302 -8.62 -16.62 1.16
N ASP A 303 -9.40 -17.71 1.19
CA ASP A 303 -10.86 -17.65 1.30
C ASP A 303 -11.31 -16.89 2.54
N ASP A 304 -10.67 -17.11 3.70
CA ASP A 304 -11.01 -16.41 4.93
C ASP A 304 -10.83 -14.88 4.83
N LEU A 305 -9.81 -14.42 4.08
CA LEU A 305 -9.58 -13.00 3.83
C LEU A 305 -10.69 -12.38 2.98
N VAL A 306 -11.17 -13.11 1.98
CA VAL A 306 -12.32 -12.69 1.16
C VAL A 306 -13.61 -12.71 1.98
N GLN A 307 -13.85 -13.76 2.78
CA GLN A 307 -15.03 -13.83 3.64
C GLN A 307 -15.05 -12.68 4.67
N ARG A 308 -13.89 -12.30 5.21
CA ARG A 308 -13.74 -11.16 6.13
C ARG A 308 -14.19 -9.83 5.51
N SER A 309 -14.06 -9.64 4.20
CA SER A 309 -14.52 -8.40 3.55
C SER A 309 -16.04 -8.36 3.33
N LEU A 310 -16.73 -9.50 3.36
CA LEU A 310 -18.16 -9.57 3.10
C LEU A 310 -19.01 -9.07 4.26
N GLU A 311 -18.55 -9.22 5.50
CA GLU A 311 -19.33 -8.79 6.67
C GLU A 311 -19.47 -7.26 6.76
N PRO A 312 -18.39 -6.46 6.59
CA PRO A 312 -18.52 -5.00 6.47
C PRO A 312 -19.45 -4.59 5.32
N CYS A 313 -19.47 -5.34 4.20
CA CYS A 313 -20.40 -5.06 3.10
C CYS A 313 -21.87 -5.21 3.52
N ARG A 314 -22.20 -6.30 4.23
CA ARG A 314 -23.57 -6.52 4.72
C ARG A 314 -24.00 -5.44 5.70
N GLN A 315 -23.11 -5.08 6.63
CA GLN A 315 -23.38 -4.03 7.61
C GLN A 315 -23.56 -2.66 6.94
N ALA A 316 -22.68 -2.30 5.99
CA ALA A 316 -22.80 -1.05 5.26
C ALA A 316 -24.13 -0.96 4.48
N LEU A 317 -24.59 -2.05 3.87
CA LEU A 317 -25.89 -2.08 3.20
C LEU A 317 -27.05 -1.89 4.17
N ALA A 318 -27.01 -2.55 5.34
CA ALA A 318 -28.05 -2.42 6.36
C ALA A 318 -28.09 -1.00 6.97
N ASP A 319 -26.94 -0.37 7.20
CA ASP A 319 -26.83 0.98 7.76
C ASP A 319 -27.23 2.08 6.75
N ALA A 320 -27.34 1.75 5.46
CA ALA A 320 -27.69 2.68 4.38
C ALA A 320 -29.19 2.65 4.01
N GLU A 321 -30.01 1.86 4.70
CA GLU A 321 -31.49 1.90 4.62
C GLU A 321 -32.06 3.06 5.45
#